data_AF-W1J408-F1
#
_entry.id   AF-W1J408-F1
#
_cell.length_a   1.000
_cell.length_b   1.000
_cell.length_c   1.000
_cell.angle_alpha   90.00
_cell.angle_beta   90.00
_cell.angle_gamma   90.00
#
_symmetry.space_group_name_H-M   'P 1'
#
loop_
_entity.id
_entity.type
_entity.pdbx_description
1 polymer ?
#
loop_
_entity_poly.entity_id
_entity_poly.type
_entity_poly.pdbx_seq_one_letter_code
_entity_poly.pdbx_strand_id
1 'polypeptide(L)'
;MNSTYLKTVDVQYADKGYVSLISFGAGIAFLCIMIWGGYSLIQALSLRNDPLSAQGIFSLLLLNGLLCLIIFGCVKFTLMEWFKKNHYPIRFNRKNQMVYVYHVNGTILSAPWRSLFLRLMKGIKKQLSDIYWLMIMKPYYGHSI
;
A
#
# COMPACT_ATOMS: atom_id res chain seq x y z
N MET A 1 3.14 -24.24 4.22
CA MET A 1 2.31 -24.51 5.42
C MET A 1 3.19 -25.14 6.49
N ASN A 2 3.04 -24.75 7.76
CA ASN A 2 3.76 -25.37 8.89
C ASN A 2 2.78 -26.26 9.68
N SER A 3 3.21 -27.43 10.15
CA SER A 3 2.37 -28.37 10.90
C SER A 3 1.84 -27.81 12.22
N THR A 4 2.44 -26.74 12.77
CA THR A 4 2.05 -26.20 14.07
C THR A 4 1.04 -25.04 13.99
N TYR A 5 1.11 -24.25 12.90
CA TYR A 5 0.34 -23.00 12.77
C TYR A 5 -0.31 -22.90 11.39
N LEU A 6 -1.59 -22.57 11.38
CA LEU A 6 -2.28 -22.13 10.17
C LEU A 6 -2.22 -20.60 10.11
N LYS A 7 -1.63 -20.07 9.04
CA LYS A 7 -1.63 -18.64 8.72
C LYS A 7 -2.69 -18.41 7.64
N THR A 8 -3.63 -17.50 7.88
CA THR A 8 -4.59 -17.11 6.84
C THR A 8 -4.11 -15.85 6.13
N VAL A 9 -4.47 -15.73 4.86
CA VAL A 9 -4.25 -14.52 4.06
C VAL A 9 -5.23 -13.45 4.54
N ASP A 10 -4.75 -12.20 4.61
CA ASP A 10 -5.56 -11.04 4.95
C ASP A 10 -6.55 -10.75 3.81
N VAL A 11 -7.82 -10.46 4.12
CA VAL A 11 -8.87 -10.19 3.13
C VAL A 11 -8.52 -8.99 2.25
N GLN A 12 -7.82 -8.01 2.82
CA GLN A 12 -7.42 -6.80 2.12
C GLN A 12 -6.16 -6.98 1.26
N TYR A 13 -5.55 -8.17 1.25
CA TYR A 13 -4.37 -8.44 0.42
C TYR A 13 -4.72 -8.44 -1.08
N ALA A 14 -5.93 -8.86 -1.44
CA ALA A 14 -6.33 -9.00 -2.84
C ALA A 14 -6.48 -7.65 -3.59
N ASP A 15 -6.93 -6.61 -2.88
CA ASP A 15 -7.17 -5.28 -3.48
C ASP A 15 -5.94 -4.35 -3.37
N LYS A 16 -4.84 -4.80 -2.72
CA LYS A 16 -3.60 -4.02 -2.54
C LYS A 16 -2.60 -4.30 -3.67
N GLY A 17 -1.88 -3.28 -4.12
CA GLY A 17 -0.84 -3.42 -5.15
C GLY A 17 -1.18 -2.83 -6.53
N TYR A 18 -2.47 -2.69 -6.89
CA TYR A 18 -2.85 -2.10 -8.19
C TYR A 18 -2.47 -0.63 -8.30
N VAL A 19 -2.74 0.15 -7.24
CA VAL A 19 -2.45 1.59 -7.22
C VAL A 19 -0.95 1.84 -7.22
N SER A 20 -0.17 1.08 -6.44
CA SER A 20 1.29 1.17 -6.49
C SER A 20 1.88 0.72 -7.82
N LEU A 21 1.32 -0.29 -8.49
CA LEU A 21 1.76 -0.69 -9.82
C LEU A 21 1.57 0.42 -10.85
N ILE A 22 0.41 1.08 -10.84
CA ILE A 22 0.11 2.22 -11.73
C ILE A 22 1.04 3.41 -11.40
N SER A 23 1.21 3.73 -10.12
CA SER A 23 2.10 4.81 -9.66
C SER A 23 3.55 4.56 -10.07
N PHE A 24 4.01 3.32 -9.96
CA PHE A 24 5.36 2.91 -10.37
C PHE A 24 5.54 3.01 -11.90
N GLY A 25 4.58 2.47 -12.68
CA GLY A 25 4.60 2.56 -14.13
C GLY A 25 4.58 4.00 -14.64
N ALA A 26 3.72 4.85 -14.05
CA ALA A 26 3.68 6.28 -14.34
C ALA A 26 5.00 6.97 -14.00
N GLY A 27 5.61 6.64 -12.85
CA GLY A 27 6.93 7.14 -12.46
C GLY A 27 8.03 6.83 -13.49
N ILE A 28 8.06 5.61 -14.02
CA ILE A 28 8.99 5.21 -15.09
C ILE A 28 8.74 6.02 -16.36
N ALA A 29 7.48 6.15 -16.78
CA ALA A 29 7.13 6.92 -17.97
C ALA A 29 7.56 8.39 -17.86
N PHE A 30 7.31 9.02 -16.71
CA PHE A 30 7.76 10.38 -16.45
C PHE A 30 9.28 10.51 -16.41
N LEU A 31 10.00 9.52 -15.85
CA LEU A 31 11.46 9.49 -15.89
C LEU A 31 12.00 9.46 -17.32
N CYS A 32 11.41 8.66 -18.22
CA CYS A 32 11.81 8.64 -19.63
C CYS A 32 11.61 10.00 -20.31
N ILE A 33 10.46 10.65 -20.06
CA ILE A 33 10.16 11.99 -20.59
C ILE A 33 11.17 13.02 -20.05
N MET A 34 11.53 12.92 -18.77
CA MET A 34 12.49 13.83 -18.12
C MET A 34 13.91 13.64 -18.68
N ILE A 35 14.35 12.40 -18.91
CA ILE A 35 15.65 12.11 -19.55
C ILE A 35 15.68 12.68 -20.97
N TRP A 36 14.61 12.50 -21.75
CA TRP A 36 14.50 13.06 -23.09
C TRP A 36 14.52 14.60 -23.08
N GLY A 37 13.74 15.21 -22.18
CA GLY A 37 13.70 16.66 -22.00
C GLY A 37 15.05 17.23 -21.57
N GLY A 38 15.76 16.56 -20.66
CA GLY A 38 17.12 16.91 -20.25
C GLY A 38 18.13 16.79 -21.38
N TYR A 39 18.07 15.72 -22.18
CA TYR A 39 18.92 15.57 -23.36
C TYR A 39 18.68 16.69 -24.39
N SER A 40 17.41 17.04 -24.63
CA SER A 40 17.03 18.14 -25.53
C SER A 40 17.54 19.49 -25.02
N LEU A 41 17.52 19.71 -23.70
CA LEU A 41 18.05 20.91 -23.07
C LEU A 41 19.58 20.99 -23.19
N ILE A 42 20.29 19.89 -22.96
CA ILE A 42 21.76 19.83 -23.09
C ILE A 42 22.18 20.10 -24.53
N GLN A 43 21.45 19.56 -25.52
CA GLN A 43 21.68 19.87 -26.93
C GLN A 43 21.48 21.35 -27.23
N ALA A 44 20.36 21.94 -26.79
CA ALA A 44 20.07 23.36 -27.00
C ALA A 44 21.11 24.30 -26.35
N LEU A 45 21.74 23.88 -25.24
CA LEU A 45 22.76 24.67 -24.54
C LEU A 45 24.19 24.44 -25.07
N SER A 46 24.55 23.20 -25.44
CA SER A 46 25.91 22.83 -25.88
C SER A 46 26.15 23.01 -27.38
N LEU A 47 25.14 22.69 -28.20
CA LEU A 47 25.21 22.86 -29.64
C LEU A 47 24.53 24.18 -29.96
N ARG A 48 25.33 25.25 -30.09
CA ARG A 48 24.93 26.63 -30.42
C ARG A 48 24.19 26.78 -31.78
N ASN A 49 23.77 25.67 -32.40
CA ASN A 49 23.22 25.58 -33.74
C ASN A 49 21.68 25.48 -33.77
N ASP A 50 21.01 25.15 -32.66
CA ASP A 50 19.55 25.17 -32.58
C ASP A 50 19.07 26.49 -31.98
N PRO A 51 18.31 27.32 -32.72
CA PRO A 51 17.76 28.57 -32.21
C PRO A 51 16.48 28.29 -31.42
N LEU A 52 16.57 27.44 -30.39
CA LEU A 52 15.51 27.39 -29.38
C LEU A 52 15.50 28.74 -28.68
N SER A 53 14.42 29.50 -28.92
CA SER A 53 14.19 30.80 -28.27
C SER A 53 14.43 30.69 -26.77
N ALA A 54 14.91 31.76 -26.13
CA ALA A 54 15.12 31.80 -24.68
C ALA A 54 13.85 31.38 -23.90
N GLN A 55 12.67 31.65 -24.46
CA GLN A 55 11.39 31.18 -23.93
C GLN A 55 11.21 29.65 -24.00
N GLY A 56 11.71 29.00 -25.06
CA GLY A 56 11.73 27.55 -25.20
C GLY A 56 12.62 26.87 -24.17
N ILE A 57 13.83 27.41 -23.94
CA ILE A 57 14.75 26.92 -22.91
C ILE A 57 14.12 27.05 -21.51
N PHE A 58 13.51 28.21 -21.22
CA PHE A 58 12.80 28.42 -19.96
C PHE A 58 11.64 27.44 -19.78
N SER A 59 10.85 27.19 -20.82
CA SER A 59 9.75 26.23 -20.77
C SER A 59 10.21 24.79 -20.52
N LEU A 60 11.34 24.38 -21.10
CA LEU A 60 11.92 23.05 -20.89
C LEU A 60 12.48 22.88 -19.48
N LEU A 61 13.12 23.91 -18.93
CA LEU A 61 13.58 23.93 -17.53
C LEU A 61 12.40 23.80 -16.56
N LEU A 62 11.34 24.58 -16.79
CA LEU A 62 10.15 24.55 -15.95
C LEU A 62 9.43 23.20 -16.03
N LEU A 63 9.30 22.62 -17.22
CA LEU A 63 8.73 21.30 -17.43
C LEU A 63 9.54 20.20 -16.72
N ASN A 64 10.87 20.18 -16.88
CA ASN A 64 11.73 19.23 -16.19
C ASN A 64 11.65 19.38 -14.66
N GLY A 65 11.62 20.62 -14.15
CA GLY A 65 11.45 20.89 -12.73
C GLY A 65 10.12 20.35 -12.17
N LEU A 66 9.02 20.53 -12.91
CA LEU A 66 7.71 19.97 -12.53
C LEU A 66 7.71 18.44 -12.56
N LEU A 67 8.31 17.83 -13.58
CA LEU A 67 8.42 16.37 -13.69
C LEU A 67 9.22 15.78 -12.52
N CYS A 68 10.30 16.42 -12.07
CA CYS A 68 11.02 16.01 -10.87
C CYS A 68 10.12 15.90 -9.63
N LEU A 69 9.25 16.89 -9.40
CA LEU A 69 8.32 16.89 -8.27
C LEU A 69 7.28 15.77 -8.37
N ILE A 70 6.77 15.52 -9.58
CA ILE A 70 5.80 14.44 -9.84
C ILE A 70 6.46 13.08 -9.58
N ILE A 71 7.66 12.85 -10.12
CA ILE A 71 8.40 11.60 -9.92
C ILE A 71 8.69 11.38 -8.44
N PHE A 72 9.12 12.42 -7.72
CA PHE A 72 9.35 12.34 -6.28
C PHE A 72 8.08 11.91 -5.52
N GLY A 73 6.91 12.46 -5.89
CA GLY A 73 5.62 12.06 -5.34
C GLY A 73 5.28 10.58 -5.61
N CYS A 74 5.40 10.15 -6.87
CA CYS A 74 5.14 8.77 -7.29
C CYS A 74 6.05 7.76 -6.57
N VAL A 75 7.35 8.07 -6.46
CA VAL A 75 8.32 7.23 -5.75
C VAL A 75 7.99 7.16 -4.27
N LYS A 76 7.76 8.30 -3.60
CA LYS A 76 7.40 8.33 -2.18
C LYS A 76 6.14 7.51 -1.91
N PHE A 77 5.10 7.65 -2.74
CA PHE A 77 3.85 6.90 -2.59
C PHE A 77 4.08 5.39 -2.73
N THR A 78 4.81 4.98 -3.76
CA THR A 78 5.15 3.57 -4.00
C THR A 78 5.95 2.98 -2.85
N LEU A 79 6.94 3.72 -2.33
CA LEU A 79 7.73 3.31 -1.17
C LEU A 79 6.84 3.17 0.08
N MET A 80 5.93 4.12 0.32
CA MET A 80 4.98 4.02 1.43
C MET A 80 4.08 2.79 1.32
N GLU A 81 3.63 2.41 0.12
CA GLU A 81 2.77 1.25 -0.04
C GLU A 81 3.54 -0.07 0.08
N TRP A 82 4.73 -0.16 -0.52
CA TRP A 82 5.52 -1.41 -0.57
C TRP A 82 6.25 -1.72 0.73
N PHE A 83 6.79 -0.70 1.41
CA PHE A 83 7.56 -0.90 2.63
C PHE A 83 6.72 -0.84 3.91
N LYS A 84 5.47 -0.39 3.84
CA LYS A 84 4.57 -0.48 4.99
C LYS A 84 4.19 -1.95 5.22
N LYS A 85 4.26 -2.36 6.50
CA LYS A 85 3.95 -3.73 6.92
C LYS A 85 2.49 -4.04 6.63
N ASN A 86 2.23 -4.65 5.47
CA ASN A 86 0.87 -4.93 5.00
C ASN A 86 0.40 -6.36 5.33
N HIS A 87 1.24 -7.14 6.01
CA HIS A 87 0.92 -8.51 6.37
C HIS A 87 0.57 -8.60 7.86
N TYR A 88 -0.73 -8.67 8.13
CA TYR A 88 -1.31 -8.89 9.45
C TYR A 88 -1.96 -10.29 9.51
N PRO A 89 -1.14 -11.36 9.55
CA PRO A 89 -1.67 -12.72 9.44
C PRO A 89 -2.47 -13.07 10.69
N ILE A 90 -3.65 -13.66 10.52
CA ILE A 90 -4.30 -14.35 11.64
C ILE A 90 -3.63 -15.71 11.78
N ARG A 91 -3.09 -16.00 12.97
CA ARG A 91 -2.38 -17.25 13.28
C ARG A 91 -3.21 -18.12 14.19
N PHE A 92 -3.59 -19.28 13.70
CA PHE A 92 -4.22 -20.31 14.51
C PHE A 92 -3.14 -21.28 15.02
N ASN A 93 -2.96 -21.33 16.33
CA ASN A 93 -2.06 -22.28 16.97
C ASN A 93 -2.84 -23.52 17.39
N ARG A 94 -2.52 -24.68 16.80
CA ARG A 94 -3.17 -25.97 17.11
C ARG A 94 -2.74 -26.55 18.46
N LYS A 95 -1.50 -26.28 18.91
CA LYS A 95 -0.97 -26.82 20.18
C LYS A 95 -1.63 -26.15 21.38
N ASN A 96 -1.77 -24.83 21.33
CA ASN A 96 -2.31 -24.06 22.44
C ASN A 96 -3.82 -23.82 22.30
N GLN A 97 -4.42 -24.21 21.17
CA GLN A 97 -5.82 -23.90 20.83
C GLN A 97 -6.13 -22.40 20.95
N MET A 98 -5.19 -21.53 20.57
CA MET A 98 -5.31 -20.07 20.62
C MET A 98 -5.22 -19.46 19.21
N VAL A 99 -5.90 -18.35 19.01
CA VAL A 99 -5.87 -17.54 17.79
C VAL A 99 -5.23 -16.21 18.11
N TYR A 100 -4.22 -15.84 17.32
CA TYR A 100 -3.52 -14.57 17.44
C TYR A 100 -3.85 -13.70 16.23
N VAL A 101 -4.42 -12.52 16.49
CA VAL A 101 -4.71 -11.48 15.50
C VAL A 101 -3.73 -10.34 15.71
N TYR A 102 -2.96 -10.01 14.67
CA TYR A 102 -2.02 -8.89 14.70
C TYR A 102 -2.74 -7.63 14.26
N HIS A 103 -2.75 -6.62 15.12
CA HIS A 103 -3.37 -5.34 14.82
C HIS A 103 -2.44 -4.46 13.97
N VAL A 104 -3.03 -3.52 13.23
CA VAL A 104 -2.29 -2.52 12.46
C VAL A 104 -1.36 -1.68 13.34
N ASN A 105 -1.80 -1.41 14.58
CA ASN A 105 -1.04 -0.65 15.59
C ASN A 105 0.02 -1.50 16.32
N GLY A 106 0.24 -2.76 15.93
CA GLY A 106 1.25 -3.63 16.53
C GLY A 106 0.79 -4.37 17.80
N THR A 107 -0.42 -4.12 18.30
CA THR A 107 -1.01 -4.92 19.38
C THR A 107 -1.35 -6.34 18.89
N ILE A 108 -1.24 -7.32 19.77
CA ILE A 108 -1.57 -8.72 19.46
C ILE A 108 -2.76 -9.10 20.32
N LEU A 109 -3.87 -9.43 19.67
CA LEU A 109 -5.08 -9.93 20.33
C LEU A 109 -5.04 -11.45 20.31
N SER A 110 -5.25 -12.07 21.46
CA SER A 110 -5.25 -13.53 21.61
C SER A 110 -6.58 -14.01 22.15
N ALA A 111 -7.22 -14.96 21.47
CA ALA A 111 -8.48 -15.56 21.90
C ALA A 111 -8.45 -17.09 21.83
N PRO A 112 -9.14 -17.82 22.72
CA PRO A 112 -9.27 -19.27 22.65
C PRO A 112 -10.05 -19.69 21.39
N TRP A 113 -9.61 -20.75 20.72
CA TRP A 113 -10.27 -21.29 19.53
C TRP A 113 -11.71 -21.71 19.85
N ARG A 114 -11.93 -22.40 20.97
CA ARG A 114 -13.23 -22.97 21.33
C ARG A 114 -14.33 -21.92 21.54
N SER A 115 -13.97 -20.67 21.84
CA SER A 115 -14.92 -19.58 22.04
C SER A 115 -15.23 -18.78 20.77
N LEU A 116 -14.57 -19.09 19.64
CA LEU A 116 -14.75 -18.36 18.39
C LEU A 116 -15.86 -18.98 17.55
N PHE A 117 -16.93 -18.23 17.32
CA PHE A 117 -17.95 -18.59 16.33
C PHE A 117 -17.60 -17.97 14.97
N LEU A 118 -17.19 -18.81 14.03
CA LEU A 118 -16.93 -18.39 12.65
C LEU A 118 -18.26 -18.21 11.91
N ARG A 119 -18.69 -16.96 11.74
CA ARG A 119 -19.86 -16.63 10.91
C ARG A 119 -19.37 -16.14 9.54
N LEU A 120 -19.73 -16.85 8.47
CA LEU A 120 -19.54 -16.32 7.11
C LEU A 120 -20.50 -15.15 6.90
N MET A 121 -19.98 -13.92 6.86
CA MET A 121 -20.75 -12.77 6.41
C MET A 121 -20.61 -12.62 4.89
N LYS A 122 -21.74 -12.66 4.19
CA LYS A 122 -21.81 -12.43 2.75
C LYS A 122 -21.83 -10.92 2.48
N GLY A 123 -20.69 -10.38 2.05
CA GLY A 123 -20.57 -9.15 1.26
C GLY A 123 -21.23 -7.87 1.78
N ILE A 124 -20.69 -7.24 2.83
CA ILE A 124 -20.99 -5.83 3.15
C ILE A 124 -19.69 -5.01 3.08
N LYS A 125 -19.25 -4.66 1.87
CA LYS A 125 -17.91 -4.07 1.61
C LYS A 125 -17.62 -2.71 2.26
N LYS A 126 -18.58 -2.04 2.94
CA LYS A 126 -18.38 -0.68 3.47
C LYS A 126 -18.69 -0.47 4.95
N GLN A 127 -19.52 -1.33 5.55
CA GLN A 127 -19.93 -1.21 6.96
C GLN A 127 -19.15 -2.14 7.89
N LEU A 128 -18.33 -3.03 7.31
CA LEU A 128 -17.66 -4.10 8.03
C LEU A 128 -16.34 -3.69 8.68
N SER A 129 -15.66 -2.60 8.27
CA SER A 129 -14.45 -2.17 9.01
C SER A 129 -14.78 -1.95 10.47
N ASP A 130 -15.86 -1.23 10.75
CA ASP A 130 -16.22 -0.84 12.11
C ASP A 130 -16.86 -2.00 12.89
N ILE A 131 -17.54 -2.92 12.19
CA ILE A 131 -18.18 -4.11 12.78
C ILE A 131 -17.17 -5.23 13.06
N TYR A 132 -16.14 -5.43 12.22
CA TYR A 132 -15.06 -6.39 12.49
C TYR A 132 -14.28 -6.00 13.75
N TRP A 133 -14.13 -4.69 14.03
CA TRP A 133 -13.52 -4.22 15.27
C TRP A 133 -14.43 -4.43 16.50
N LEU A 134 -15.74 -4.22 16.38
CA LEU A 134 -16.72 -4.47 17.45
C LEU A 134 -16.85 -5.94 17.84
N MET A 135 -16.67 -6.87 16.90
CA MET A 135 -16.87 -8.31 17.14
C MET A 135 -15.64 -8.99 17.77
N ILE A 136 -14.44 -8.45 17.57
CA ILE A 136 -13.24 -8.84 18.36
C ILE A 136 -13.33 -8.30 19.80
N MET A 137 -14.11 -7.23 20.03
CA MET A 137 -14.23 -6.51 21.30
C MET A 137 -15.44 -6.89 22.16
N LYS A 138 -16.29 -7.84 21.76
CA LYS A 138 -17.28 -8.43 22.68
C LYS A 138 -16.76 -9.77 23.22
N PRO A 139 -16.00 -9.78 24.33
CA PRO A 139 -16.01 -10.96 25.17
C PRO A 139 -17.46 -11.15 25.62
N TYR A 140 -17.86 -12.40 25.74
CA TYR A 140 -19.05 -12.80 26.47
C TYR A 140 -19.10 -12.06 27.82
N TYR A 141 -19.91 -11.00 27.93
CA TYR A 141 -20.57 -10.73 29.20
C TYR A 141 -21.72 -11.73 29.27
N GLY A 142 -21.44 -12.90 29.84
CA GLY A 142 -22.46 -13.85 30.24
C GLY A 142 -23.25 -13.31 31.43
N HIS A 143 -24.49 -12.93 31.15
CA HIS A 143 -25.72 -12.91 31.97
C HIS A 143 -25.68 -12.93 33.52
N SER A 144 -26.31 -11.92 34.12
CA SER A 144 -27.29 -11.94 35.24
C SER A 144 -27.60 -10.45 35.54
N ILE A 145 -28.83 -9.92 35.56
CA ILE A 145 -30.17 -10.36 35.99
C ILE A 145 -31.19 -9.78 35.01
#